data_AF-A0A0K8PHM8-F1
#
_entry.id   AF-A0A0K8PHM8-F1
#
_cell.length_a   1.000
_cell.length_b   1.000
_cell.length_c   1.000
_cell.angle_alpha   90.00
_cell.angle_beta   90.00
_cell.angle_gamma   90.00
#
_symmetry.space_group_name_H-M   'P 1'
#
loop_
_entity.id
_entity.type
_entity.pdbx_description
1 polymer ?
#
loop_
_entity_poly.entity_id
_entity_poly.type
_entity_poly.pdbx_seq_one_letter_code
_entity_poly.pdbx_strand_id
1 'polypeptide(L)'
;MSAKTDPTRTGMTDAEAEAQARQIIADFATSYRDQTPLPRYGDAPPVPQPGIPPMSQRTTETARAVMFCSLATVPPGLIAVAVMVASEHANPTVIGMICAAPAAIAVPILALARLLRRAGQAAPAEIHQHYTGHVDQRTVQTKTTGLWAKTNNQQ
;
A
#
# COMPACT_ATOMS: atom_id res chain seq x y z
N MET A 1 -7.27 86.72 -38.14
CA MET A 1 -6.52 85.56 -38.62
C MET A 1 -7.10 84.31 -37.97
N SER A 2 -8.37 83.98 -38.21
CA SER A 2 -8.90 83.11 -39.28
C SER A 2 -8.22 81.74 -39.35
N ALA A 3 -8.92 80.76 -38.78
CA ALA A 3 -8.51 79.37 -38.65
C ALA A 3 -8.37 78.69 -40.02
N LYS A 4 -7.28 77.95 -40.17
CA LYS A 4 -6.97 77.08 -41.31
C LYS A 4 -7.99 75.95 -41.37
N THR A 5 -8.79 75.92 -42.42
CA THR A 5 -9.82 74.91 -42.68
C THR A 5 -9.16 73.59 -43.06
N ASP A 6 -9.56 72.52 -42.37
CA ASP A 6 -9.14 71.13 -42.57
C ASP A 6 -9.45 70.64 -44.00
N PRO A 7 -8.57 69.84 -44.64
CA PRO A 7 -8.92 69.20 -45.90
C PRO A 7 -10.03 68.19 -45.67
N THR A 8 -11.08 68.32 -46.47
CA THR A 8 -12.25 67.44 -46.56
C THR A 8 -11.82 65.97 -46.57
N ARG A 9 -11.93 65.30 -45.42
CA ARG A 9 -11.91 63.83 -45.36
C ARG A 9 -13.22 63.40 -46.00
N THR A 10 -13.19 63.04 -47.28
CA THR A 10 -14.30 62.38 -47.95
C THR A 10 -14.71 61.21 -47.06
N GLY A 11 -15.89 61.32 -46.43
CA GLY A 11 -16.39 60.30 -45.53
C GLY A 11 -16.54 59.01 -46.33
N MET A 12 -15.80 57.99 -45.92
CA MET A 12 -15.95 56.65 -46.47
C MET A 12 -17.41 56.24 -46.31
N THR A 13 -18.04 55.73 -47.36
CA THR A 13 -19.45 55.34 -47.29
C THR A 13 -19.60 54.18 -46.30
N ASP A 14 -20.75 54.07 -45.62
CA ASP A 14 -20.97 53.03 -44.60
C ASP A 14 -20.71 51.61 -45.15
N ALA A 15 -20.98 51.40 -46.45
CA ALA A 15 -20.70 50.15 -47.15
C ALA A 15 -19.19 49.86 -47.30
N GLU A 16 -18.38 50.88 -47.58
CA GLU A 16 -16.92 50.76 -47.66
C GLU A 16 -16.30 50.56 -46.27
N ALA A 17 -16.86 51.21 -45.24
CA ALA A 17 -16.49 51.01 -43.84
C ALA A 17 -16.75 49.58 -43.38
N GLU A 18 -17.90 49.01 -43.73
CA GLU A 18 -18.21 47.63 -43.39
C GLU A 18 -17.33 46.62 -44.14
N ALA A 19 -17.05 46.87 -45.42
CA ALA A 19 -16.15 46.03 -46.21
C ALA A 19 -14.71 46.04 -45.64
N GLN A 20 -14.20 47.23 -45.30
CA GLN A 20 -12.86 47.37 -44.72
C GLN A 20 -12.80 46.80 -43.30
N ALA A 21 -13.86 46.94 -42.49
CA ALA A 21 -13.94 46.32 -41.18
C ALA A 21 -13.93 44.78 -41.28
N ARG A 22 -14.67 44.19 -42.23
CA ARG A 22 -14.62 42.73 -42.48
C ARG A 22 -13.23 42.28 -42.92
N GLN A 23 -12.55 43.07 -43.73
CA GLN A 23 -11.18 42.76 -44.19
C GLN A 23 -10.18 42.81 -43.03
N ILE A 24 -10.26 43.84 -42.18
CA ILE A 24 -9.43 43.96 -40.98
C ILE A 24 -9.72 42.80 -40.01
N ILE A 25 -10.98 42.44 -39.78
CA ILE A 25 -11.34 41.30 -38.91
C ILE A 25 -10.83 39.97 -39.48
N ALA A 26 -10.79 39.82 -40.80
CA ALA A 26 -10.23 38.64 -41.46
C ALA A 26 -8.69 38.59 -41.37
N ASP A 27 -8.03 39.74 -41.52
CA ASP A 27 -6.56 39.86 -41.47
C ASP A 27 -6.02 39.73 -40.03
N PHE A 28 -6.80 40.16 -39.03
CA PHE A 28 -6.45 40.01 -37.61
C PHE A 28 -7.21 38.83 -36.99
N ALA A 29 -6.65 37.62 -37.14
CA ALA A 29 -7.11 36.47 -36.40
C ALA A 29 -6.97 36.71 -34.88
N THR A 30 -8.09 36.99 -34.20
CA THR A 30 -8.13 37.29 -32.75
C THR A 30 -7.95 36.05 -31.88
N SER A 31 -7.85 34.87 -32.47
CA SER A 31 -7.62 33.61 -31.77
C SER A 31 -6.52 32.80 -32.44
N TYR A 32 -5.40 32.61 -31.74
CA TYR A 32 -4.38 31.65 -32.11
C TYR A 32 -4.67 30.32 -31.37
N ARG A 33 -4.93 29.25 -32.12
CA ARG A 33 -4.93 27.88 -31.57
C ARG A 33 -3.58 27.26 -31.82
N ASP A 34 -2.87 26.97 -30.73
CA ASP A 34 -1.66 26.18 -30.80
C ASP A 34 -2.00 24.73 -31.20
N GLN A 35 -1.42 24.27 -32.31
CA GLN A 35 -1.57 22.91 -32.83
C GLN A 35 -0.34 22.05 -32.53
N THR A 36 0.62 22.56 -31.76
CA THR A 36 1.77 21.77 -31.37
C THR A 36 1.30 20.53 -30.58
N PRO A 37 1.82 19.34 -30.92
CA PRO A 37 1.45 18.13 -30.20
C PRO A 37 1.89 18.26 -28.75
N LEU A 38 0.93 18.19 -27.84
CA LEU A 38 1.19 18.25 -26.40
C LEU A 38 2.08 17.05 -26.00
N PRO A 39 3.10 17.25 -25.16
CA PRO A 39 3.89 16.16 -24.63
C PRO A 39 3.00 15.23 -23.80
N ARG A 40 3.31 13.93 -23.81
CA ARG A 40 2.54 12.91 -23.07
C ARG A 40 2.51 13.19 -21.56
N TYR A 41 3.54 13.85 -21.03
CA TYR A 41 3.67 14.22 -19.62
C TYR A 41 4.17 15.66 -19.54
N GLY A 42 3.69 16.41 -18.55
CA GLY A 42 4.20 17.75 -18.25
C GLY A 42 5.33 17.69 -17.22
N ASP A 43 6.15 18.73 -17.17
CA ASP A 43 7.27 18.87 -16.22
C ASP A 43 6.82 19.23 -14.79
N ALA A 44 5.51 19.34 -14.57
CA ALA A 44 4.96 19.65 -13.25
C ALA A 44 5.30 18.51 -12.28
N PRO A 45 5.90 18.81 -11.12
CA PRO A 45 6.19 17.79 -10.11
C PRO A 45 4.87 17.17 -9.62
N PRO A 46 4.88 15.87 -9.25
CA PRO A 46 3.69 15.21 -8.73
C PRO A 46 3.13 15.96 -7.52
N VAL A 47 1.94 16.55 -7.70
CA VAL A 47 1.22 17.18 -6.59
C VAL A 47 0.62 16.07 -5.72
N PRO A 48 0.76 16.13 -4.38
CA PRO A 48 0.12 15.16 -3.49
C PRO A 48 -1.39 15.15 -3.73
N GLN A 49 -1.92 14.03 -4.23
CA GLN A 49 -3.36 13.88 -4.38
C GLN A 49 -3.99 13.67 -3.00
N PRO A 50 -5.01 14.45 -2.62
CA PRO A 50 -5.78 14.16 -1.41
C PRO A 50 -6.47 12.80 -1.58
N GLY A 51 -6.10 11.83 -0.76
CA GLY A 51 -6.60 10.47 -0.89
C GLY A 51 -5.80 9.45 -0.08
N ILE A 52 -6.16 8.18 -0.23
CA ILE A 52 -5.43 7.07 0.39
C ILE A 52 -4.07 6.98 -0.31
N PRO A 53 -2.96 7.03 0.44
CA PRO A 53 -1.62 6.92 -0.14
C PRO A 53 -1.50 5.59 -0.91
N PRO A 54 -0.66 5.55 -1.96
CA PRO A 54 -0.42 4.32 -2.70
C PRO A 54 -0.05 3.19 -1.74
N MET A 55 -0.83 2.11 -1.79
CA MET A 55 -0.74 0.98 -0.88
C MET A 55 0.68 0.42 -0.86
N SER A 56 1.27 0.29 0.33
CA SER A 56 2.66 -0.18 0.44
C SER A 56 2.82 -1.60 -0.12
N GLN A 57 4.00 -1.92 -0.67
CA GLN A 57 4.30 -3.24 -1.22
C GLN A 57 4.07 -4.36 -0.18
N ARG A 58 4.51 -4.14 1.06
CA ARG A 58 4.28 -5.07 2.18
C ARG A 58 2.81 -5.31 2.46
N THR A 59 1.99 -4.25 2.40
CA THR A 59 0.53 -4.38 2.60
C THR A 59 -0.09 -5.18 1.46
N THR A 60 0.36 -4.96 0.22
CA THR A 60 -0.12 -5.69 -0.96
C THR A 60 0.23 -7.17 -0.88
N GLU A 61 1.45 -7.51 -0.48
CA GLU A 61 1.88 -8.89 -0.26
C GLU A 61 1.09 -9.57 0.85
N THR A 62 0.84 -8.86 1.96
CA THR A 62 0.04 -9.39 3.07
C THR A 62 -1.40 -9.66 2.64
N ALA A 63 -2.01 -8.74 1.88
CA ALA A 63 -3.36 -8.93 1.36
C ALA A 63 -3.43 -10.14 0.40
N ARG A 64 -2.43 -10.30 -0.48
CA ARG A 64 -2.32 -11.48 -1.35
C ARG A 64 -2.19 -12.76 -0.54
N ALA A 65 -1.34 -12.79 0.48
CA ALA A 65 -1.16 -13.95 1.34
C ALA A 65 -2.46 -14.34 2.05
N VAL A 66 -3.20 -13.38 2.61
CA VAL A 66 -4.50 -13.63 3.24
C VAL A 66 -5.52 -14.17 2.23
N MET A 67 -5.55 -13.61 1.01
CA MET A 67 -6.43 -14.09 -0.05
C MET A 67 -6.13 -15.53 -0.44
N PHE A 68 -4.86 -15.90 -0.64
CA PHE A 68 -4.47 -17.27 -0.94
C PHE A 68 -4.74 -18.23 0.23
N CYS A 69 -4.46 -17.81 1.47
CA CYS A 69 -4.82 -18.58 2.66
C CYS A 69 -6.33 -18.85 2.73
N SER A 70 -7.16 -17.88 2.36
CA SER A 70 -8.62 -18.08 2.32
C SER A 70 -9.05 -19.07 1.24
N LEU A 71 -8.42 -19.04 0.07
CA LEU A 71 -8.72 -19.98 -1.02
C LEU A 71 -8.29 -21.42 -0.67
N ALA A 72 -7.21 -21.57 0.09
CA ALA A 72 -6.69 -22.86 0.50
C ALA A 72 -7.66 -23.66 1.41
N THR A 73 -8.66 -23.03 2.03
CA THR A 73 -9.67 -23.73 2.86
C THR A 73 -10.81 -24.33 2.04
N VAL A 74 -10.97 -23.95 0.77
CA VAL A 74 -12.07 -24.42 -0.09
C VAL A 74 -11.93 -25.91 -0.44
N PRO A 75 -10.78 -26.42 -0.92
CA PRO A 75 -10.65 -27.84 -1.27
C PRO A 75 -10.99 -28.82 -0.15
N PRO A 76 -10.49 -28.68 1.10
CA PRO A 76 -10.85 -29.62 2.17
C PRO A 76 -12.33 -29.55 2.54
N GLY A 77 -12.95 -28.36 2.51
CA GLY A 77 -14.39 -28.22 2.74
C GLY A 77 -15.24 -28.91 1.67
N LEU A 78 -14.83 -28.78 0.41
CA LEU A 78 -15.53 -29.40 -0.72
C LEU A 78 -15.40 -30.92 -0.70
N ILE A 79 -14.22 -31.45 -0.34
CA ILE A 79 -14.02 -32.89 -0.14
C ILE A 79 -14.93 -33.42 0.98
N ALA A 80 -15.02 -32.71 2.12
CA ALA A 80 -15.89 -33.12 3.21
C ALA A 80 -17.38 -33.14 2.81
N VAL A 81 -17.84 -32.13 2.07
CA VAL A 81 -19.21 -32.08 1.53
C VAL A 81 -19.43 -33.21 0.53
N ALA A 82 -18.50 -33.42 -0.40
CA ALA A 82 -18.60 -34.48 -1.42
C ALA A 82 -18.70 -35.87 -0.79
N VAL A 83 -17.93 -36.15 0.27
CA VAL A 83 -18.01 -37.43 0.98
C VAL A 83 -19.35 -37.58 1.73
N MET A 84 -19.87 -36.51 2.33
CA MET A 84 -21.18 -36.57 2.99
C MET A 84 -22.34 -36.79 2.01
N VAL A 85 -22.28 -36.16 0.84
CA VAL A 85 -23.28 -36.33 -0.22
C VAL A 85 -23.18 -37.72 -0.83
N ALA A 86 -21.97 -38.22 -1.13
CA ALA A 86 -21.76 -39.55 -1.69
C ALA A 86 -22.12 -40.69 -0.74
N SER A 87 -22.19 -40.43 0.57
CA SER A 87 -22.50 -41.45 1.60
C SER A 87 -23.98 -41.51 1.99
N GLU A 88 -24.87 -40.81 1.27
CA GLU A 88 -26.35 -40.84 1.46
C GLU A 88 -26.81 -40.80 2.94
N HIS A 89 -26.12 -40.00 3.80
CA HIS A 89 -26.41 -39.80 5.23
C HIS A 89 -26.14 -40.94 6.25
N ALA A 90 -25.36 -41.99 5.97
CA ALA A 90 -25.19 -43.06 6.97
C ALA A 90 -23.76 -43.57 7.17
N ASN A 91 -22.97 -42.90 8.05
CA ASN A 91 -22.24 -43.53 9.17
C ASN A 91 -21.55 -42.44 10.04
N PRO A 92 -21.99 -42.20 11.29
CA PRO A 92 -21.38 -41.19 12.18
C PRO A 92 -19.90 -41.46 12.49
N THR A 93 -19.43 -42.70 12.37
CA THR A 93 -18.03 -43.08 12.54
C THR A 93 -17.14 -42.57 11.40
N VAL A 94 -17.67 -42.52 10.17
CA VAL A 94 -16.95 -41.99 9.00
C VAL A 94 -16.88 -40.46 9.07
N ILE A 95 -17.97 -39.81 9.47
CA ILE A 95 -18.00 -38.36 9.73
C ILE A 95 -17.01 -37.99 10.86
N GLY A 96 -17.00 -38.79 11.93
CA GLY A 96 -16.04 -38.64 13.02
C GLY A 96 -14.58 -38.77 12.56
N MET A 97 -14.27 -39.76 11.70
CA MET A 97 -12.93 -39.91 11.14
C MET A 97 -12.54 -38.77 10.20
N ILE A 98 -13.44 -38.26 9.37
CA ILE A 98 -13.15 -37.17 8.43
C ILE A 98 -12.99 -35.84 9.17
N CYS A 99 -13.79 -35.55 10.19
CA CYS A 99 -13.61 -34.36 11.03
C CYS A 99 -12.37 -34.46 11.94
N ALA A 100 -12.04 -35.67 12.42
CA ALA A 100 -10.85 -35.88 13.24
C ALA A 100 -9.55 -35.92 12.43
N ALA A 101 -9.59 -36.32 11.15
CA ALA A 101 -8.38 -36.48 10.33
C ALA A 101 -7.57 -35.17 10.17
N PRO A 102 -8.18 -34.00 9.88
CA PRO A 102 -7.45 -32.73 9.86
C PRO A 102 -6.87 -32.38 11.23
N ALA A 103 -7.61 -32.62 12.33
CA ALA A 103 -7.14 -32.34 13.68
C ALA A 103 -5.97 -33.28 14.09
N ALA A 104 -6.04 -34.55 13.71
CA ALA A 104 -5.02 -35.56 13.99
C ALA A 104 -3.69 -35.24 13.29
N ILE A 105 -3.71 -34.57 12.15
CA ILE A 105 -2.50 -34.15 11.41
C ILE A 105 -2.06 -32.74 11.82
N ALA A 106 -2.99 -31.80 11.98
CA ALA A 106 -2.68 -30.41 12.29
C ALA A 106 -2.12 -30.24 13.71
N VAL A 107 -2.63 -30.97 14.70
CA VAL A 107 -2.15 -30.89 16.09
C VAL A 107 -0.67 -31.27 16.23
N PRO A 108 -0.17 -32.41 15.70
CA PRO A 108 1.24 -32.74 15.80
C PRO A 108 2.13 -31.78 15.00
N ILE A 109 1.68 -31.30 13.83
CA ILE A 109 2.43 -30.30 13.05
C ILE A 109 2.54 -28.99 13.82
N LEU A 110 1.44 -28.51 14.43
CA LEU A 110 1.43 -27.30 15.25
C LEU A 110 2.23 -27.48 16.53
N ALA A 111 2.17 -28.65 17.16
CA ALA A 111 2.97 -28.96 18.34
C ALA A 111 4.47 -28.94 18.00
N LEU A 112 4.87 -29.53 16.88
CA LEU A 112 6.25 -29.52 16.39
C LEU A 112 6.70 -28.11 16.02
N ALA A 113 5.88 -27.34 15.29
CA ALA A 113 6.18 -25.96 14.95
C ALA A 113 6.31 -25.08 16.20
N ARG A 114 5.46 -25.29 17.21
CA ARG A 114 5.51 -24.57 18.50
C ARG A 114 6.72 -24.98 19.33
N LEU A 115 7.15 -26.24 19.26
CA LEU A 115 8.37 -26.73 19.89
C LEU A 115 9.61 -26.09 19.25
N LEU A 116 9.71 -26.11 17.91
CA LEU A 116 10.80 -25.47 17.17
C LEU A 116 10.86 -23.97 17.44
N ARG A 117 9.69 -23.30 17.48
CA ARG A 117 9.62 -21.87 17.79
C ARG A 117 10.04 -21.55 19.22
N ARG A 118 9.73 -22.40 20.20
CA ARG A 118 10.24 -22.26 21.58
C ARG A 118 11.75 -22.50 21.67
N ALA A 119 12.28 -23.45 20.91
CA ALA A 119 13.71 -23.68 20.83
C ALA A 119 14.44 -22.46 20.23
N GLY A 120 13.86 -21.82 19.20
CA GLY A 120 14.39 -20.58 18.63
C GLY A 120 14.29 -19.37 19.57
N GLN A 121 13.29 -19.31 20.45
CA GLN A 121 13.15 -18.25 21.46
C GLN A 121 14.08 -18.41 22.68
N ALA A 122 14.73 -19.56 22.84
CA ALA A 122 15.80 -19.75 23.81
C ALA A 122 17.13 -19.14 23.33
N ALA A 123 17.22 -18.74 22.06
CA ALA A 123 18.32 -17.91 21.60
C ALA A 123 18.17 -16.51 22.23
N PRO A 124 19.21 -15.98 22.89
CA PRO A 124 19.15 -14.65 23.47
C PRO A 124 18.81 -13.64 22.38
N ALA A 125 17.81 -12.79 22.64
CA ALA A 125 17.45 -11.72 21.71
C ALA A 125 18.69 -10.85 21.47
N GLU A 126 19.05 -10.63 20.21
CA GLU A 126 20.13 -9.72 19.86
C GLU A 126 19.64 -8.28 20.07
N ILE A 127 19.96 -7.71 21.23
CA ILE A 127 19.55 -6.37 21.62
C ILE A 127 20.71 -5.42 21.25
N HIS A 128 20.58 -4.73 20.13
CA HIS A 128 21.53 -3.68 19.73
C HIS A 128 21.22 -2.40 20.51
N GLN A 129 22.05 -2.10 21.51
CA GLN A 129 21.94 -0.86 22.30
C GLN A 129 23.03 0.11 21.84
N HIS A 130 22.62 1.22 21.22
CA HIS A 130 23.53 2.29 20.83
C HIS A 130 23.50 3.39 21.89
N TYR A 131 24.65 3.63 22.54
CA TYR A 131 24.80 4.68 23.55
C TYR A 131 25.81 5.72 23.06
N THR A 132 25.47 6.99 23.23
CA THR A 132 26.27 8.14 22.79
C THR A 132 27.15 8.74 23.90
N GLY A 133 27.47 7.96 24.93
CA GLY A 133 28.24 8.39 26.10
C GLY A 133 29.11 7.28 26.67
N HIS A 134 29.93 7.60 27.68
CA HIS A 134 30.77 6.60 28.35
C HIS A 134 29.88 5.65 29.17
N VAL A 135 29.82 4.38 28.76
CA VAL A 135 29.02 3.34 29.42
C VAL A 135 29.95 2.41 30.19
N ASP A 136 29.73 2.28 31.50
CA ASP A 136 30.36 1.23 32.31
C ASP A 136 29.54 -0.07 32.15
N GLN A 137 30.05 -0.98 31.32
CA GLN A 137 29.38 -2.25 31.03
C GLN A 137 29.89 -3.34 31.98
N ARG A 138 29.11 -3.63 33.03
CA ARG A 138 29.43 -4.70 33.99
C ARG A 138 28.48 -5.88 33.85
N THR A 139 29.02 -7.06 33.59
CA THR A 139 28.26 -8.31 33.59
C THR A 139 28.51 -9.05 34.89
N VAL A 140 27.57 -8.96 35.85
CA VAL A 140 27.64 -9.69 37.12
C VAL A 140 26.66 -10.85 37.06
N GLN A 141 27.19 -12.07 37.00
CA GLN A 141 26.41 -13.31 37.07
C GLN A 141 26.48 -13.84 38.50
N THR A 142 25.38 -13.70 39.25
CA THR A 142 25.28 -14.23 40.61
C THR A 142 24.35 -15.43 40.62
N LYS A 143 24.86 -16.58 41.07
CA LYS A 143 24.07 -17.79 41.26
C LYS A 143 23.95 -18.09 42.75
N THR A 144 22.77 -17.85 43.30
CA THR A 144 22.47 -18.05 44.72
C THR A 144 21.64 -19.32 44.88
N THR A 145 22.23 -20.38 45.45
CA THR A 145 21.53 -21.65 45.67
C THR A 145 21.75 -22.11 47.11
N GLY A 146 20.68 -22.17 47.90
CA GLY A 146 20.68 -22.59 49.32
C GLY A 146 19.49 -22.02 50.10
N LEU A 147 19.04 -22.68 51.17
CA LEU A 147 17.84 -22.27 51.94
C LEU A 147 18.08 -20.96 52.70
N TRP A 148 19.30 -20.70 53.17
CA TRP A 148 19.77 -19.39 53.64
C TRP A 148 21.09 -19.05 52.95
N ALA A 149 21.02 -18.24 51.90
CA ALA A 149 22.18 -17.72 51.21
C ALA A 149 22.12 -16.19 51.21
N LYS A 150 23.14 -15.56 51.80
CA LYS A 150 23.28 -14.10 51.77
C LYS A 150 24.25 -13.72 50.66
N THR A 151 23.74 -13.04 49.65
CA THR A 151 24.55 -12.45 48.59
C THR A 151 25.05 -11.11 49.09
N ASN A 152 26.37 -10.90 49.16
CA ASN A 152 26.95 -9.59 49.44
C ASN A 152 27.79 -9.17 48.23
N ASN A 153 27.38 -8.09 47.58
CA ASN A 153 28.05 -7.54 46.42
C ASN A 153 28.73 -6.26 46.89
N GLN A 154 30.03 -6.30 47.17
CA GLN A 154 30.80 -5.11 47.54
C GLN A 154 31.56 -4.62 46.32
N GLN A 155 31.46 -3.32 46.08
CA GLN A 155 32.07 -2.60 44.97
C GLN A 155 33.52 -2.24 45.25
#